data_AF-N9LS22-F1
#
_entry.id   AF-N9LS22-F1
#
_cell.length_a   1.000
_cell.length_b   1.000
_cell.length_c   1.000
_cell.angle_alpha   90.00
_cell.angle_beta   90.00
_cell.angle_gamma   90.00
#
_symmetry.space_group_name_H-M   'P 1'
#
loop_
_entity.id
_entity.type
_entity.pdbx_description
1 polymer ?
#
loop_
_entity_poly.entity_id
_entity_poly.type
_entity_poly.pdbx_seq_one_letter_code
_entity_poly.pdbx_strand_id
1 'polypeptide(L)'
;MNEDLGGVRLTPEQLKQAGELLYGNQWQSDLARAINVDSRRIRQWISGQRPIPVGLWQEIIELLKNNSRDTATYADSLKAIHDSFKAETQK
;
A
#
# COMPACT_ATOMS: atom_id res chain seq x y z
N MET A 1 17.58 8.55 26.33
CA MET A 1 17.29 9.56 25.30
C MET A 1 16.21 8.99 24.43
N ASN A 2 14.94 9.25 24.77
CA ASN A 2 13.84 8.92 23.87
C ASN A 2 13.72 10.14 22.96
N GLU A 3 14.26 10.04 21.76
CA GLU A 3 14.03 11.03 20.72
C GLU A 3 12.52 11.10 20.48
N ASP A 4 11.95 12.20 20.95
CA ASP A 4 10.60 12.64 20.68
C ASP A 4 10.47 12.75 19.16
N LEU A 5 10.04 11.67 18.50
CA LEU A 5 9.65 11.67 17.09
C LEU A 5 8.42 12.57 16.98
N GLY A 6 8.64 13.88 17.02
CA GLY A 6 7.61 14.89 17.15
C GLY A 6 6.50 14.68 16.14
N GLY A 7 5.38 14.10 16.61
CA GLY A 7 4.06 14.16 15.99
C GLY A 7 3.97 13.96 14.46
N VAL A 8 4.87 13.22 13.81
CA VAL A 8 4.84 13.07 12.35
C VAL A 8 3.60 12.28 11.97
N ARG A 9 2.59 12.97 11.46
CA ARG A 9 1.33 12.39 11.00
C ARG A 9 1.35 12.27 9.49
N LEU A 10 0.77 11.18 9.01
CA LEU A 10 0.53 10.99 7.59
C LEU A 10 -0.42 12.09 7.14
N THR A 11 -0.12 12.73 6.02
CA THR A 11 -1.02 13.71 5.44
C THR A 11 -2.13 13.00 4.65
N PRO A 12 -3.29 13.64 4.45
CA PRO A 12 -4.34 13.13 3.57
C PRO A 12 -3.83 12.72 2.18
N GLU A 13 -2.95 13.53 1.60
CA GLU A 13 -2.41 13.29 0.25
C GLU A 13 -1.48 12.07 0.23
N GLN A 14 -0.63 11.92 1.24
CA GLN A 14 0.24 10.74 1.36
C GLN A 14 -0.59 9.46 1.55
N LEU A 15 -1.66 9.52 2.35
CA LEU A 15 -2.57 8.39 2.54
C LEU A 15 -3.29 8.04 1.24
N LYS A 16 -3.77 9.05 0.50
CA LYS A 16 -4.43 8.86 -0.80
C LYS A 16 -3.49 8.20 -1.79
N GLN A 17 -2.28 8.73 -1.96
CA GLN A 17 -1.30 8.20 -2.89
C GLN A 17 -0.93 6.75 -2.54
N ALA A 18 -0.71 6.44 -1.26
CA ALA A 18 -0.45 5.07 -0.81
C ALA A 18 -1.63 4.14 -1.11
N GLY A 19 -2.86 4.58 -0.85
CA GLY A 19 -4.07 3.81 -1.15
C GLY A 19 -4.22 3.52 -2.64
N GLU A 20 -4.05 4.53 -3.49
CA GLU A 20 -4.15 4.38 -4.95
C GLU A 20 -3.09 3.42 -5.50
N LEU A 21 -1.86 3.45 -4.96
CA LEU A 21 -0.80 2.50 -5.32
C LEU A 21 -1.11 1.05 -4.92
N LEU A 22 -1.79 0.85 -3.78
CA LEU A 22 -2.12 -0.48 -3.26
C LEU A 22 -3.36 -1.09 -3.93
N TYR A 23 -4.38 -0.28 -4.19
CA TYR A 23 -5.74 -0.77 -4.48
C TYR A 23 -6.42 -0.07 -5.66
N GLY A 24 -5.80 0.95 -6.26
CA GLY A 24 -6.36 1.67 -7.40
C GLY A 24 -7.63 2.46 -7.07
N ASN A 25 -8.63 2.45 -7.97
CA ASN A 25 -9.77 3.36 -7.91
C ASN A 25 -10.67 3.19 -6.66
N GLN A 26 -10.73 2.00 -6.06
CA GLN A 26 -11.59 1.72 -4.88
C GLN A 26 -10.81 1.73 -3.56
N TRP A 27 -9.64 2.38 -3.55
CA TRP A 27 -8.68 2.27 -2.46
C TRP A 27 -9.21 2.61 -1.06
N GLN A 28 -10.17 3.52 -0.93
CA GLN A 28 -10.69 3.88 0.41
C GLN A 28 -11.36 2.69 1.11
N SER A 29 -12.10 1.87 0.37
CA SER A 29 -12.80 0.72 0.93
C SER A 29 -11.85 -0.44 1.18
N ASP A 30 -10.92 -0.68 0.25
CA ASP A 30 -9.97 -1.78 0.37
C ASP A 30 -8.90 -1.51 1.43
N LEU A 31 -8.40 -0.28 1.52
CA LEU A 31 -7.49 0.14 2.58
C LEU A 31 -8.16 0.05 3.95
N ALA A 32 -9.42 0.46 4.06
CA ALA A 32 -10.17 0.35 5.32
C ALA A 32 -10.25 -1.10 5.82
N ARG A 33 -10.50 -2.05 4.91
CA ARG A 33 -10.47 -3.49 5.23
C ARG A 33 -9.08 -3.95 5.64
N ALA A 34 -8.03 -3.51 4.93
CA ALA A 34 -6.66 -3.92 5.19
C ALA A 34 -6.15 -3.51 6.58
N ILE A 35 -6.49 -2.29 7.04
CA ILE A 35 -6.09 -1.79 8.37
C ILE A 35 -7.18 -1.96 9.43
N ASN A 36 -8.24 -2.73 9.13
CA ASN A 36 -9.36 -3.02 10.02
C ASN A 36 -10.04 -1.77 10.63
N VAL A 37 -10.41 -0.81 9.78
CA VAL A 37 -11.21 0.37 10.16
C VAL A 37 -12.43 0.52 9.28
N ASP A 38 -13.38 1.36 9.71
CA ASP A 38 -14.53 1.75 8.91
C ASP A 38 -14.11 2.67 7.75
N SER A 39 -14.58 2.44 6.52
CA SER A 39 -14.28 3.29 5.35
C SER A 39 -14.69 4.76 5.54
N ARG A 40 -15.67 5.05 6.41
CA ARG A 40 -16.00 6.41 6.85
C ARG A 40 -14.83 7.08 7.58
N ARG A 41 -14.04 6.32 8.34
CA ARG A 41 -12.85 6.83 9.04
C ARG A 41 -11.79 7.29 8.04
N ILE A 42 -11.56 6.52 6.98
CA ILE A 42 -10.68 6.93 5.88
C ILE A 42 -11.16 8.25 5.27
N ARG A 43 -12.45 8.37 4.95
CA ARG A 43 -13.02 9.63 4.42
C ARG A 43 -12.86 10.83 5.37
N GLN A 44 -13.01 10.62 6.67
CA GLN A 44 -12.79 11.67 7.69
C GLN A 44 -11.33 12.12 7.75
N TRP A 45 -10.38 11.20 7.59
CA TRP A 45 -8.97 11.53 7.50
C TRP A 45 -8.65 12.32 6.24
N ILE A 46 -9.18 11.90 5.09
CA ILE A 46 -8.93 12.57 3.81
C ILE A 46 -9.51 13.98 3.76
N SER A 47 -10.71 14.17 4.33
CA SER A 47 -11.34 15.48 4.45
C SER A 47 -10.74 16.38 5.53
N GLY A 48 -9.76 15.90 6.32
CA GLY A 48 -9.17 16.65 7.42
C GLY A 48 -10.08 16.84 8.63
N GLN A 49 -11.28 16.24 8.65
CA GLN A 49 -12.20 16.28 9.80
C GLN A 49 -11.59 15.64 11.05
N ARG A 50 -10.70 14.66 10.86
CA ARG A 50 -9.93 14.04 11.94
C ARG A 50 -8.47 13.87 11.54
N PRO A 51 -7.52 14.09 12.46
CA PRO A 51 -6.12 13.80 12.17
C PRO A 51 -5.91 12.30 12.02
N ILE A 52 -5.00 11.92 11.12
CA ILE A 52 -4.57 10.54 10.94
C ILE A 52 -3.77 10.09 12.19
N PRO A 53 -3.98 8.87 12.72
CA PRO A 53 -3.21 8.34 13.84
C PRO A 53 -1.72 8.23 13.51
N VAL A 54 -0.85 8.56 14.47
CA VAL A 54 0.62 8.52 14.28
C VAL A 54 1.11 7.09 13.99
N GLY A 55 0.52 6.07 14.61
CA GLY A 55 0.88 4.66 14.37
C GLY A 55 0.52 4.13 12.97
N LEU A 56 -0.34 4.83 12.21
CA LEU A 56 -0.80 4.33 10.91
C LEU A 56 0.34 4.27 9.87
N TRP A 57 1.39 5.06 10.04
CA TRP A 57 2.55 5.04 9.15
C TRP A 57 3.17 3.65 9.00
N GLN A 58 3.29 2.91 10.10
CA GLN A 58 3.92 1.58 10.10
C GLN A 58 3.11 0.61 9.25
N GLU A 59 1.79 0.56 9.47
CA GLU A 59 0.85 -0.27 8.70
C GLU A 59 0.91 0.05 7.19
N ILE A 60 0.90 1.34 6.82
CA ILE A 60 0.95 1.74 5.40
C ILE A 60 2.28 1.35 4.76
N ILE A 61 3.40 1.54 5.45
CA ILE A 61 4.72 1.15 4.96
C ILE A 61 4.79 -0.37 4.76
N GLU A 62 4.27 -1.15 5.70
CA GLU A 62 4.26 -2.61 5.61
C GLU A 62 3.40 -3.10 4.44
N LEU A 63 2.20 -2.55 4.26
CA LEU A 63 1.33 -2.86 3.12
C LEU A 63 2.02 -2.57 1.78
N LEU A 64 2.69 -1.42 1.65
CA LEU A 64 3.42 -1.03 0.43
C LEU A 64 4.60 -1.97 0.15
N LYS A 65 5.37 -2.33 1.17
CA LYS A 65 6.49 -3.27 1.02
C LYS A 65 6.03 -4.67 0.62
N ASN A 66 4.95 -5.16 1.23
CA ASN A 66 4.39 -6.47 0.90
C ASN A 66 3.89 -6.48 -0.55
N ASN A 67 3.11 -5.48 -0.95
CA ASN A 67 2.65 -5.35 -2.33
C ASN A 67 3.81 -5.28 -3.34
N SER A 68 4.86 -4.52 -3.03
CA SER A 68 6.06 -4.45 -3.89
C SER A 68 6.76 -5.80 -4.02
N ARG A 69 6.84 -6.58 -2.93
CA ARG A 69 7.47 -7.91 -2.94
C ARG A 69 6.64 -8.90 -3.75
N ASP A 70 5.33 -8.91 -3.55
CA ASP A 70 4.42 -9.85 -4.22
C ASP A 70 4.38 -9.57 -5.73
N THR A 71 4.29 -8.29 -6.11
CA THR A 71 4.31 -7.88 -7.53
C THR A 71 5.63 -8.20 -8.22
N ALA A 72 6.77 -7.97 -7.56
CA ALA A 72 8.09 -8.35 -8.10
C ALA A 72 8.24 -9.87 -8.26
N THR A 73 7.85 -10.64 -7.24
CA THR A 73 7.90 -12.12 -7.28
C THR A 73 7.05 -12.68 -8.42
N TYR A 74 5.88 -12.11 -8.66
CA TYR A 74 5.03 -12.52 -9.77
C TYR A 74 5.62 -12.14 -11.12
N ALA A 75 6.21 -10.96 -11.26
CA ALA A 75 6.91 -10.55 -12.47
C ALA A 75 8.07 -11.50 -12.82
N ASP A 76 8.87 -11.91 -11.83
CA ASP A 76 9.94 -12.89 -12.01
C ASP A 76 9.40 -14.25 -12.46
N SER A 77 8.28 -14.68 -11.87
CA SER A 77 7.61 -15.94 -12.24
C SER A 77 7.12 -15.91 -13.69
N LEU A 78 6.50 -14.79 -14.12
CA LEU A 78 6.07 -14.60 -15.51
C LEU A 78 7.25 -14.61 -16.48
N LYS A 79 8.36 -13.96 -16.12
CA LYS A 79 9.58 -13.95 -16.93
C LYS A 79 10.14 -15.37 -17.11
N ALA A 80 10.20 -16.17 -16.03
CA ALA A 80 10.68 -17.55 -16.09
C ALA A 80 9.81 -18.44 -16.99
N ILE A 81 8.49 -18.28 -16.90
CA ILE A 81 7.53 -18.98 -17.77
C ILE A 81 7.75 -18.57 -19.23
N HIS A 82 7.82 -17.28 -19.52
CA HIS A 82 8.05 -16.76 -20.87
C HIS A 82 9.37 -17.26 -21.48
N ASP A 83 10.46 -17.23 -20.71
CA ASP A 83 11.78 -17.66 -21.17
C ASP A 83 11.80 -19.18 -21.48
N SER A 84 11.04 -19.99 -20.73
CA SER A 84 10.90 -21.43 -20.96
C SER A 84 10.16 -21.72 -22.28
N PHE A 85 9.04 -21.04 -22.55
CA PHE A 85 8.31 -21.18 -23.81
C PHE A 85 9.15 -20.76 -25.02
N LYS A 86 9.93 -19.67 -24.90
CA LYS A 86 10.82 -19.23 -25.97
C LYS A 86 11.89 -20.27 -26.33
N ALA A 87 12.43 -20.99 -25.34
CA ALA A 87 13.45 -22.02 -25.56
C ALA A 87 12.92 -23.26 -26.28
N GLU A 88 11.66 -23.65 -26.04
CA GLU A 88 11.01 -24.79 -26.69
C GLU A 88 10.59 -24.49 -28.14
N THR A 89 10.16 -23.26 -28.41
CA THR A 89 9.68 -22.86 -29.76
C THR A 89 10.82 -22.62 -30.76
N GLN A 90 12.04 -22.43 -30.27
CA GLN A 90 13.23 -22.15 -31.09
C GLN A 90 14.04 -23.42 -31.44
N LYS A 91 13.59 -24.59 -30.97
CA LYS A 91 14.24 -25.89 -31.16
C LYS A 91 13.60 -26.67 -32.30
#